data_AF-A0A5P9I4K5-F1
#
_entry.id   AF-A0A5P9I4K5-F1
#
_cell.length_a   1.000
_cell.length_b   1.000
_cell.length_c   1.000
_cell.angle_alpha   90.00
_cell.angle_beta   90.00
_cell.angle_gamma   90.00
#
_symmetry.space_group_name_H-M   'P 1'
#
loop_
_entity.id
_entity.type
_entity.pdbx_description
1 polymer ?
#
loop_
_entity_poly.entity_id
_entity_poly.type
_entity_poly.pdbx_seq_one_letter_code
_entity_poly.pdbx_strand_id
1 'polypeptide(L)'
;MTPVAALKVVLAMVLWVLCFPVIVVGLKYSPHLTFAAMRALLAGGVLTVLALMLGRPFPRGHRVWLTLAGAGFGATSLGFLGMFHAAEFASPGFATVIANTQPLLAAVLAAFWLGEKLSLIGSIGLFAGFAGIVLIALPDFLADGNESYVIGVL
;
A
#
# COMPACT_ATOMS: atom_id res chain seq x y z
N MET A 1 20.94 -8.17 10.61
CA MET A 1 20.08 -8.65 9.52
C MET A 1 20.92 -9.55 8.63
N THR A 2 20.43 -10.74 8.25
CA THR A 2 21.18 -11.61 7.33
C THR A 2 21.12 -11.05 5.90
N PRO A 3 22.16 -11.24 5.06
CA PRO A 3 22.19 -10.70 3.69
C PRO A 3 21.03 -11.20 2.82
N VAL A 4 20.54 -12.42 3.09
CA VAL A 4 19.36 -13.00 2.44
C VAL A 4 18.06 -12.26 2.81
N ALA A 5 17.93 -11.79 4.05
CA ALA A 5 16.76 -11.02 4.47
C ALA A 5 16.74 -9.63 3.80
N ALA A 6 17.89 -8.97 3.71
CA ALA A 6 18.03 -7.71 3.01
C ALA A 6 17.65 -7.84 1.53
N LEU A 7 18.11 -8.89 0.84
CA LEU A 7 17.76 -9.13 -0.57
C LEU A 7 16.25 -9.30 -0.77
N LYS A 8 15.56 -10.04 0.11
CA LYS A 8 14.11 -10.23 0.04
C LYS A 8 13.34 -8.92 0.22
N VAL A 9 13.77 -8.07 1.16
CA VAL A 9 13.16 -6.76 1.41
C VAL A 9 13.36 -5.85 0.21
N VAL A 10 14.57 -5.78 -0.34
CA VAL A 10 14.87 -4.96 -1.54
C VAL A 10 14.03 -5.44 -2.73
N LEU A 11 13.97 -6.74 -2.98
CA LEU A 11 13.14 -7.29 -4.05
C LEU A 11 11.66 -6.93 -3.86
N ALA A 12 11.13 -7.06 -2.63
CA ALA A 12 9.75 -6.69 -2.33
C ALA A 12 9.49 -5.20 -2.56
N MET A 13 10.41 -4.32 -2.16
CA MET A 13 10.31 -2.87 -2.38
C MET A 13 10.35 -2.51 -3.88
N VAL A 14 11.23 -3.14 -4.65
CA VAL A 14 11.32 -2.93 -6.11
C VAL A 14 10.03 -3.38 -6.80
N LEU A 15 9.54 -4.59 -6.47
CA LEU A 15 8.28 -5.09 -7.01
C LEU A 15 7.09 -4.21 -6.61
N TRP A 16 7.12 -3.64 -5.40
CA TRP A 16 6.08 -2.75 -4.93
C TRP A 16 6.08 -1.42 -5.68
N VAL A 17 7.23 -0.78 -5.85
CA VAL A 17 7.34 0.50 -6.59
C VAL A 17 7.02 0.31 -8.08
N LEU A 18 7.50 -0.78 -8.70
CA LEU A 18 7.22 -1.09 -10.10
C LEU A 18 5.72 -1.26 -10.38
N CYS A 19 4.91 -1.57 -9.36
CA CYS A 19 3.49 -1.78 -9.55
C CYS A 19 2.74 -0.49 -9.91
N PHE A 20 3.24 0.70 -9.54
CA PHE A 20 2.59 1.98 -9.84
C PHE A 20 2.57 2.31 -11.34
N PRO A 21 3.71 2.29 -12.09
CA PRO A 21 3.70 2.44 -13.54
C PRO A 21 2.79 1.44 -14.26
N VAL A 22 2.81 0.18 -13.80
CA VAL A 22 1.97 -0.89 -14.37
C VAL A 22 0.48 -0.62 -14.14
N ILE A 23 0.10 -0.10 -12.97
CA ILE A 23 -1.28 0.34 -12.69
C ILE A 23 -1.67 1.46 -13.67
N VAL A 24 -0.86 2.50 -13.81
CA VAL A 24 -1.16 3.65 -14.70
C VAL A 24 -1.36 3.19 -16.15
N VAL A 25 -0.54 2.26 -16.64
CA VAL A 25 -0.71 1.69 -17.98
C VAL A 25 -1.97 0.82 -18.07
N GLY A 26 -2.26 0.00 -17.06
CA GLY A 26 -3.42 -0.88 -17.02
C GLY A 26 -4.76 -0.15 -16.91
N LEU A 27 -4.79 0.99 -16.21
CA LEU A 27 -5.97 1.85 -16.07
C LEU A 27 -6.44 2.46 -17.39
N LYS A 28 -5.58 2.54 -18.42
CA LYS A 28 -5.99 2.98 -19.76
C LYS A 28 -6.97 2.03 -20.44
N TYR A 29 -7.06 0.78 -19.97
CA TYR A 29 -7.83 -0.28 -20.62
C TYR A 29 -9.02 -0.78 -19.80
N SER A 30 -9.20 -0.34 -18.55
CA SER A 30 -10.30 -0.81 -17.70
C SER A 30 -10.64 0.15 -16.57
N PRO A 31 -11.91 0.17 -16.12
CA PRO A 31 -12.32 0.91 -14.92
C PRO A 31 -11.50 0.50 -13.70
N HIS A 32 -11.16 1.49 -12.86
CA HIS A 32 -10.26 1.38 -11.70
C HIS A 32 -10.57 0.20 -10.79
N LEU A 33 -11.85 -0.03 -10.45
CA LEU A 33 -12.28 -1.09 -9.56
C LEU A 33 -12.12 -2.49 -10.18
N THR A 34 -12.40 -2.63 -11.48
CA THR A 34 -12.25 -3.90 -12.21
C THR A 34 -10.79 -4.30 -12.32
N PHE A 35 -9.90 -3.33 -12.57
CA PHE A 35 -8.47 -3.57 -12.61
C PHE A 35 -7.93 -4.04 -11.25
N ALA A 36 -8.37 -3.40 -10.15
CA ALA A 36 -8.04 -3.81 -8.79
C ALA A 36 -8.49 -5.25 -8.48
N ALA A 37 -9.72 -5.59 -8.86
CA ALA A 37 -10.29 -6.92 -8.68
C ALA A 37 -9.51 -7.98 -9.48
N MET A 38 -9.21 -7.72 -10.76
CA MET A 38 -8.42 -8.64 -11.58
C MET A 38 -7.02 -8.83 -11.00
N ARG A 39 -6.36 -7.76 -10.53
CA ARG A 39 -5.06 -7.85 -9.88
C ARG A 39 -5.12 -8.71 -8.61
N ALA A 40 -6.13 -8.52 -7.76
CA ALA A 40 -6.30 -9.30 -6.54
C ALA A 40 -6.57 -10.78 -6.85
N LEU A 41 -7.40 -11.07 -7.85
CA LEU A 41 -7.70 -12.42 -8.31
C LEU A 41 -6.48 -13.13 -8.90
N LEU A 42 -5.70 -12.44 -9.75
CA LEU A 42 -4.47 -12.98 -10.31
C LEU A 42 -3.43 -13.25 -9.22
N ALA A 43 -3.21 -12.30 -8.30
CA ALA A 43 -2.28 -12.49 -7.19
C ALA A 43 -2.70 -13.65 -6.28
N GLY A 44 -3.99 -13.72 -5.91
CA GLY A 44 -4.55 -14.81 -5.12
C GLY A 44 -4.43 -16.17 -5.81
N GLY A 45 -4.73 -16.23 -7.11
CA GLY A 45 -4.59 -17.44 -7.93
C GLY A 45 -3.15 -17.92 -8.01
N VAL A 46 -2.22 -17.03 -8.37
CA VAL A 46 -0.78 -17.37 -8.48
C VAL A 46 -0.23 -17.84 -7.13
N LEU A 47 -0.55 -17.15 -6.03
CA LEU A 47 -0.11 -17.56 -4.69
C LEU A 47 -0.70 -18.91 -4.28
N THR A 48 -1.95 -19.19 -4.65
CA THR A 48 -2.61 -20.48 -4.36
C THR A 48 -1.94 -21.61 -5.16
N VAL A 49 -1.70 -21.40 -6.46
CA VAL A 49 -0.98 -22.37 -7.31
C VAL A 49 0.43 -22.62 -6.78
N LEU A 50 1.16 -21.56 -6.42
CA LEU A 50 2.51 -21.67 -5.86
C LEU A 50 2.49 -22.45 -4.53
N ALA A 51 1.51 -22.20 -3.67
CA ALA A 51 1.35 -22.92 -2.40
C ALA A 51 1.08 -24.41 -2.61
N LEU A 52 0.26 -24.77 -3.60
CA LEU A 52 0.01 -26.15 -4.01
C LEU A 52 1.28 -26.82 -4.55
N MET A 53 2.04 -26.15 -5.43
CA MET A 53 3.30 -26.66 -5.97
C MET A 53 4.38 -26.86 -4.90
N LEU A 54 4.41 -25.99 -3.88
CA LEU A 54 5.32 -26.07 -2.74
C LEU A 54 4.87 -27.10 -1.69
N GLY A 55 3.76 -27.80 -1.90
CA GLY A 55 3.22 -28.79 -0.96
C GLY A 55 2.86 -28.20 0.41
N ARG A 56 2.54 -26.90 0.46
CA ARG A 56 2.24 -26.23 1.73
C ARG A 56 0.95 -26.82 2.32
N PRO A 57 0.90 -27.03 3.66
CA PRO A 57 -0.29 -27.56 4.29
C PRO A 57 -1.46 -26.60 4.07
N PHE A 58 -2.60 -27.15 3.64
CA PHE A 58 -3.81 -26.36 3.47
C PHE A 58 -4.19 -25.72 4.81
N PRO A 59 -4.63 -24.45 4.83
CA PRO A 59 -5.08 -23.80 6.06
C PRO A 59 -6.26 -24.59 6.64
N ARG A 60 -6.00 -25.29 7.75
CA ARG A 60 -6.99 -26.08 8.49
C ARG A 60 -7.39 -25.31 9.75
N GLY A 61 -8.69 -25.07 9.90
CA GLY A 61 -9.28 -24.44 11.09
C GLY A 61 -9.99 -23.12 10.80
N HIS A 62 -11.16 -22.93 11.41
CA HIS A 62 -12.00 -21.75 11.25
C HIS A 62 -11.27 -20.44 11.58
N ARG A 63 -10.36 -20.45 12.58
CA ARG A 63 -9.54 -19.28 12.95
C ARG A 63 -8.65 -18.81 11.80
N VAL A 64 -7.98 -19.73 11.10
CA VAL A 64 -7.09 -19.37 9.97
C VAL A 64 -7.90 -18.77 8.83
N TRP A 65 -9.07 -19.34 8.54
CA TRP A 65 -10.00 -18.81 7.54
C TRP A 65 -10.58 -17.44 7.94
N LEU A 66 -10.91 -17.23 9.22
CA LEU A 66 -11.34 -15.93 9.74
C LEU A 66 -10.24 -14.87 9.61
N THR A 67 -8.99 -15.20 9.92
CA THR A 67 -7.87 -14.27 9.74
C THR A 67 -7.61 -13.97 8.26
N LEU A 68 -7.67 -14.98 7.38
CA LEU A 68 -7.55 -14.78 5.93
C LEU A 68 -8.69 -13.91 5.39
N ALA A 69 -9.93 -14.17 5.81
CA ALA A 69 -11.09 -13.40 5.39
C ALA A 69 -10.99 -11.95 5.91
N GLY A 70 -10.59 -11.75 7.16
CA GLY A 70 -10.36 -10.42 7.74
C GLY A 70 -9.27 -9.65 7.02
N ALA A 71 -8.14 -10.28 6.71
CA ALA A 71 -7.04 -9.66 5.98
C ALA A 71 -7.41 -9.37 4.50
N GLY A 72 -8.07 -10.31 3.84
CA GLY A 72 -8.54 -10.15 2.45
C GLY A 72 -9.63 -9.09 2.33
N PHE A 73 -10.57 -9.04 3.27
CA PHE A 73 -11.61 -8.03 3.29
C PHE A 73 -11.04 -6.64 3.68
N GLY A 74 -10.25 -6.57 4.75
CA GLY A 74 -9.70 -5.31 5.24
C GLY A 74 -8.56 -4.77 4.39
N ALA A 75 -7.43 -5.47 4.36
CA ALA A 75 -6.22 -4.95 3.73
C ALA A 75 -6.31 -4.93 2.20
N THR A 76 -7.03 -5.88 1.60
CA THR A 76 -7.12 -5.97 0.13
C THR A 76 -8.38 -5.29 -0.40
N SER A 77 -9.57 -5.70 0.05
CA SER A 77 -10.82 -5.23 -0.55
C SER A 77 -11.11 -3.77 -0.16
N LEU A 78 -11.20 -3.47 1.14
CA LEU A 78 -11.40 -2.09 1.62
C LEU A 78 -10.21 -1.20 1.29
N GLY A 79 -8.98 -1.72 1.40
CA GLY A 79 -7.76 -0.99 1.03
C GLY A 79 -7.74 -0.55 -0.43
N PHE A 80 -8.02 -1.45 -1.37
CA PHE A 80 -8.07 -1.09 -2.79
C PHE A 80 -9.30 -0.27 -3.14
N LEU A 81 -10.46 -0.59 -2.58
CA LEU A 81 -11.67 0.21 -2.82
C LEU A 81 -11.46 1.64 -2.35
N GLY A 82 -10.91 1.83 -1.15
CA GLY A 82 -10.53 3.15 -0.63
C GLY A 82 -9.48 3.85 -1.50
N MET A 83 -8.43 3.15 -1.92
CA MET A 83 -7.38 3.73 -2.78
C MET A 83 -7.92 4.20 -4.13
N PHE A 84 -8.70 3.37 -4.82
CA PHE A 84 -9.22 3.69 -6.15
C PHE A 84 -10.40 4.66 -6.11
N HIS A 85 -11.28 4.57 -5.11
CA HIS A 85 -12.37 5.52 -4.92
C HIS A 85 -11.84 6.89 -4.44
N ALA A 86 -10.86 6.93 -3.55
CA ALA A 86 -10.26 8.19 -3.11
C ALA A 86 -9.55 8.91 -4.27
N ALA A 87 -8.93 8.18 -5.20
CA ALA A 87 -8.27 8.76 -6.37
C ALA A 87 -9.22 9.57 -7.28
N GLU A 88 -10.54 9.33 -7.23
CA GLU A 88 -11.53 10.11 -7.97
C GLU A 88 -11.84 11.47 -7.33
N PHE A 89 -11.57 11.63 -6.03
CA PHE A 89 -11.91 12.83 -5.24
C PHE A 89 -10.69 13.52 -4.60
N ALA A 90 -9.50 12.91 -4.68
CA ALA A 90 -8.28 13.39 -4.05
C ALA A 90 -7.27 13.88 -5.09
N SER A 91 -6.69 15.06 -4.86
CA SER A 91 -5.50 15.47 -5.60
C SER A 91 -4.32 14.51 -5.32
N PRO A 92 -3.35 14.37 -6.25
CA PRO A 92 -2.18 13.51 -6.04
C PRO A 92 -1.42 13.81 -4.74
N GLY A 93 -1.26 15.09 -4.38
CA GLY A 93 -0.68 15.51 -3.11
C GLY A 93 -1.48 15.05 -1.89
N PHE A 94 -2.81 15.20 -1.90
CA PHE A 94 -3.67 14.73 -0.80
C PHE A 94 -3.63 13.20 -0.67
N ALA A 95 -3.70 12.49 -1.79
CA ALA A 95 -3.58 11.03 -1.83
C ALA A 95 -2.23 10.56 -1.27
N THR A 96 -1.14 11.27 -1.59
CA THR A 96 0.21 10.93 -1.11
C THR A 96 0.35 11.12 0.40
N VAL A 97 -0.18 12.21 0.96
CA VAL A 97 -0.16 12.43 2.42
C VAL A 97 -0.96 11.34 3.15
N ILE A 98 -2.16 11.01 2.65
CA ILE A 98 -3.00 9.97 3.24
C ILE A 98 -2.30 8.61 3.18
N ALA A 99 -1.77 8.21 2.03
CA ALA A 99 -1.09 6.93 1.87
C ALA A 99 0.13 6.82 2.81
N ASN A 100 0.90 7.90 2.95
CA ASN A 100 2.06 7.91 3.84
C ASN A 100 1.71 8.11 5.33
N THR A 101 0.44 8.35 5.66
CA THR A 101 -0.03 8.31 7.06
C THR A 101 -0.13 6.86 7.57
N GLN A 102 -0.25 5.87 6.67
CA GLN A 102 -0.33 4.44 7.03
C GLN A 102 0.81 3.96 7.96
N PRO A 103 2.10 4.21 7.69
CA PRO A 103 3.19 3.82 8.61
C PRO A 103 3.13 4.54 9.95
N LEU A 104 2.64 5.79 9.99
CA LEU A 104 2.47 6.54 11.25
C LEU A 104 1.38 5.89 12.10
N LEU A 105 0.23 5.59 11.49
CA LEU A 105 -0.86 4.84 12.12
C LEU A 105 -0.41 3.45 12.58
N ALA A 106 0.35 2.74 11.75
CA ALA A 106 0.88 1.42 12.08
C ALA A 106 1.84 1.48 13.29
N ALA A 107 2.71 2.50 13.36
CA ALA A 107 3.61 2.70 14.50
C ALA A 107 2.84 3.01 15.80
N VAL A 108 1.82 3.86 15.72
CA VAL A 108 0.95 4.16 16.88
C VAL A 108 0.21 2.91 17.33
N LEU A 109 -0.43 2.18 16.41
CA LEU A 109 -1.14 0.95 16.73
C LEU A 109 -0.20 -0.13 17.29
N ALA A 110 1.03 -0.25 16.79
CA ALA A 110 2.03 -1.16 17.34
C ALA A 110 2.39 -0.80 18.79
N ALA A 111 2.56 0.49 19.08
CA ALA A 111 2.83 0.95 20.45
C ALA A 111 1.67 0.67 21.41
N PHE A 112 0.42 0.88 20.97
CA PHE A 112 -0.77 0.65 21.81
C PHE A 112 -1.13 -0.84 21.96
N TRP A 113 -1.03 -1.62 20.89
CA TRP A 113 -1.55 -3.00 20.85
C TRP A 113 -0.49 -4.06 21.13
N LEU A 114 0.75 -3.87 20.63
CA LEU A 114 1.86 -4.80 20.87
C LEU A 114 2.75 -4.36 22.05
N GLY A 115 2.61 -3.12 22.53
CA GLY A 115 3.47 -2.57 23.58
C GLY A 115 4.90 -2.28 23.10
N GLU A 116 5.16 -2.37 21.79
CA GLU A 116 6.46 -2.11 21.19
C GLU A 116 6.71 -0.60 21.14
N LYS A 117 7.72 -0.12 21.87
CA LYS A 117 8.09 1.30 21.85
C LYS A 117 9.01 1.57 20.67
N LEU A 118 8.60 2.49 19.81
CA LEU A 118 9.49 3.03 18.78
C LEU A 118 10.69 3.70 19.48
N SER A 119 11.90 3.41 19.00
CA SER A 119 13.10 4.08 19.50
C SER A 119 13.02 5.58 19.20
N LEU A 120 13.69 6.41 20.01
CA LEU A 120 13.69 7.87 19.82
C LEU A 120 14.14 8.25 18.40
N ILE A 121 15.14 7.55 17.88
CA ILE A 121 15.67 7.72 16.51
C ILE A 121 14.60 7.32 15.47
N GLY A 122 13.89 6.21 15.69
CA GLY A 122 12.79 5.77 14.82
C GLY A 122 11.64 6.76 14.78
N SER A 123 11.26 7.32 15.92
CA SER A 123 10.22 8.36 16.01
C SER A 123 10.63 9.63 15.26
N ILE A 124 11.85 10.12 15.48
CA ILE A 124 12.36 11.30 14.77
C ILE A 124 12.37 11.07 13.27
N GLY A 125 12.86 9.91 12.81
CA GLY A 125 12.86 9.56 11.39
C GLY A 125 11.45 9.49 10.79
N LEU A 126 10.49 8.93 11.53
CA LEU A 126 9.10 8.84 11.12
C LEU A 126 8.44 10.21 10.99
N PHE A 127 8.60 11.09 11.98
CA PHE A 127 8.06 12.45 11.93
C PHE A 127 8.75 13.32 10.89
N ALA A 128 10.07 13.19 10.73
CA ALA A 128 10.83 13.92 9.71
C ALA A 128 10.43 13.48 8.29
N GLY A 129 10.27 12.18 8.06
CA GLY A 129 9.78 11.64 6.78
C GLY A 129 8.36 12.13 6.47
N PHE A 130 7.47 12.05 7.46
CA PHE A 130 6.10 12.56 7.31
C PHE A 130 6.05 14.06 7.02
N ALA A 131 6.85 14.86 7.72
CA ALA A 131 6.96 16.30 7.47
C ALA A 131 7.47 16.60 6.05
N GLY A 132 8.45 15.84 5.55
CA GLY A 132 8.93 15.95 4.17
C GLY A 132 7.83 15.69 3.13
N ILE A 133 6.97 14.70 3.38
CA ILE A 133 5.83 14.38 2.49
C ILE A 133 4.80 15.51 2.50
N VAL A 134 4.47 16.06 3.67
CA VAL A 134 3.54 17.20 3.78
C VAL A 134 4.10 18.43 3.06
N LEU A 135 5.41 18.69 3.15
CA LEU A 135 6.06 19.78 2.42
C LEU A 135 6.00 19.61 0.91
N ILE A 136 6.18 18.38 0.40
CA ILE A 136 6.07 18.07 -1.04
C ILE A 136 4.62 18.21 -1.53
N ALA A 137 3.64 17.86 -0.68
CA ALA A 137 2.23 17.96 -1.03
C ALA A 137 1.65 19.38 -0.83
N LEU A 138 2.34 20.27 -0.10
CA LEU A 138 1.87 21.63 0.21
C LEU A 138 1.50 22.47 -1.03
N PRO A 139 2.27 22.46 -2.14
CA PRO A 139 1.91 23.19 -3.36
C PRO A 139 0.57 22.73 -3.94
N ASP A 140 0.27 21.43 -3.90
CA ASP A 140 -1.02 20.88 -4.38
C ASP A 140 -2.20 21.31 -3.52
N PHE A 141 -1.98 21.64 -2.23
CA PHE A 141 -3.01 22.18 -1.34
C PHE A 141 -3.24 23.68 -1.49
N LEU A 142 -2.20 24.43 -1.89
CA LEU A 142 -2.26 25.88 -2.05
C LEU A 142 -2.70 26.28 -3.46
N ALA A 143 -2.49 25.40 -4.46
CA ALA A 143 -2.91 25.58 -5.84
C ALA A 143 -4.39 25.17 -6.05
N ASP A 144 -5.30 25.86 -5.38
CA ASP A 144 -6.74 25.54 -5.37
C ASP A 144 -7.51 26.03 -6.62
N GLY A 145 -6.91 25.99 -7.81
CA GLY A 145 -7.64 26.39 -9.01
C GLY A 145 -6.82 26.46 -10.31
N ASN A 146 -7.13 25.52 -11.22
CA ASN A 146 -6.99 25.69 -12.66
C ASN A 146 -5.60 26.08 -13.18
N GLU A 147 -4.66 25.13 -13.28
CA GLU A 147 -3.86 24.92 -14.50
C GLU A 147 -3.41 23.45 -14.59
N SER A 148 -3.96 22.75 -15.59
CA SER A 148 -3.35 21.67 -16.36
C SER A 148 -2.36 20.74 -15.63
N TYR A 149 -2.88 19.59 -15.21
CA TYR A 149 -2.16 18.36 -14.84
C TYR A 149 -1.35 17.74 -16.01
N VAL A 150 -0.66 18.56 -16.79
CA VAL A 150 0.13 18.15 -17.96
C VAL A 150 1.60 17.92 -17.57
N ILE A 151 2.06 18.43 -16.42
CA ILE A 151 3.48 18.39 -16.02
C ILE A 151 3.68 17.66 -14.68
N GLY A 152 2.79 16.73 -14.34
CA GLY A 152 2.89 15.85 -13.17
C GLY A 152 3.28 14.41 -13.48
N VAL A 153 3.69 14.12 -14.72
CA VAL A 153 4.31 12.84 -15.08
C VAL A 153 5.81 13.06 -15.10
N LEU A 154 6.45 12.82 -13.95
CA LEU A 154 7.81 12.33 -13.84
C LEU A 154 7.99 11.63 -12.49
#